data_AF-A0A524NR79-F1
#
_entry.id   AF-A0A524NR79-F1
#
_cell.length_a   1.000
_cell.length_b   1.000
_cell.length_c   1.000
_cell.angle_alpha   90.00
_cell.angle_beta   90.00
_cell.angle_gamma   90.00
#
_symmetry.space_group_name_H-M   'P 1'
#
loop_
_entity.id
_entity.type
_entity.pdbx_description
1 polymer ?
#
loop_
_entity_poly.entity_id
_entity_poly.type
_entity_poly.pdbx_seq_one_letter_code
_entity_poly.pdbx_strand_id
1 'polypeptide(L)'
;MYSQIDIFQDIYDQLTNTQRAALQALSKLRELGIYSDEARIRYKLPVSSSLNEALKAIQKKALIYREGDDYKFSNPVFREWLITLK
;
A
#
# COMPACT_ATOMS: atom_id res chain seq x y z
N MET A 1 14.22 7.92 -21.63
CA MET A 1 13.78 8.67 -20.44
C MET A 1 12.58 7.90 -19.90
N TYR A 2 12.69 7.26 -18.74
CA TYR A 2 11.55 6.53 -18.17
C TYR A 2 10.47 7.52 -17.77
N SER A 3 9.21 7.24 -18.11
CA SER A 3 8.09 7.99 -17.55
C SER A 3 7.99 7.69 -16.07
N GLN A 4 7.49 8.64 -15.28
CA GLN A 4 7.22 8.42 -13.86
C GLN A 4 6.24 7.25 -13.65
N ILE A 5 5.34 7.05 -14.61
CA ILE A 5 4.39 5.91 -14.64
C ILE A 5 5.14 4.58 -14.78
N ASP A 6 6.13 4.51 -15.66
CA ASP A 6 6.91 3.28 -15.88
C ASP A 6 7.65 2.89 -14.59
N ILE A 7 8.21 3.87 -13.88
CA ILE A 7 8.89 3.65 -12.60
C ILE A 7 7.91 3.12 -11.55
N PHE A 8 6.70 3.66 -11.48
CA PHE A 8 5.68 3.20 -10.53
C PHE A 8 5.19 1.79 -10.86
N GLN A 9 5.02 1.49 -12.14
CA GLN A 9 4.65 0.17 -12.62
C GLN A 9 5.74 -0.86 -12.27
N ASP A 10 7.01 -0.56 -12.53
CA ASP A 10 8.13 -1.43 -12.20
C ASP A 10 8.22 -1.72 -10.70
N ILE A 11 8.05 -0.70 -9.87
CA ILE A 11 8.00 -0.85 -8.41
C ILE A 11 6.84 -1.78 -8.03
N TYR A 12 5.64 -1.51 -8.55
CA TYR A 12 4.43 -2.27 -8.25
C TYR A 12 4.52 -3.72 -8.69
N ASP A 13 5.17 -3.97 -9.83
CA ASP A 13 5.33 -5.31 -10.37
C ASP A 13 6.24 -6.20 -9.53
N GLN A 14 7.21 -5.61 -8.83
CA GLN A 14 8.05 -6.31 -7.86
C GLN A 14 7.36 -6.61 -6.52
N LEU A 15 6.14 -6.11 -6.29
CA LEU A 15 5.40 -6.35 -5.06
C LEU A 15 4.62 -7.66 -5.13
N THR A 16 4.55 -8.37 -3.99
CA THR A 16 3.68 -9.53 -3.85
C THR A 16 2.21 -9.11 -3.86
N ASN A 17 1.30 -10.05 -4.17
CA ASN A 17 -0.15 -9.78 -4.13
C ASN A 17 -0.60 -9.19 -2.79
N THR A 18 -0.03 -9.67 -1.68
CA THR A 18 -0.31 -9.17 -0.34
C THR A 18 0.14 -7.73 -0.15
N GLN A 19 1.34 -7.38 -0.65
CA GLN A 19 1.86 -6.01 -0.58
C GLN A 19 1.03 -5.06 -1.45
N ARG A 20 0.65 -5.51 -2.65
CA ARG A 20 -0.24 -4.75 -3.55
C ARG A 20 -1.60 -4.49 -2.91
N ALA A 21 -2.21 -5.51 -2.30
CA ALA A 21 -3.49 -5.38 -1.59
C ALA A 21 -3.39 -4.40 -0.42
N ALA A 22 -2.32 -4.46 0.38
CA ALA A 22 -2.07 -3.54 1.47
C ALA A 22 -1.91 -2.09 0.98
N LEU A 23 -1.13 -1.86 -0.10
CA LEU A 23 -0.97 -0.53 -0.69
C LEU A 23 -2.27 0.02 -1.26
N GLN A 24 -3.07 -0.80 -1.94
CA GLN A 24 -4.37 -0.38 -2.45
C GLN A 24 -5.35 -0.04 -1.33
N ALA A 25 -5.31 -0.78 -0.22
CA ALA A 25 -6.09 -0.45 0.97
C ALA A 25 -5.65 0.90 1.52
N LEU A 26 -4.35 1.10 1.78
CA LEU A 26 -3.83 2.37 2.29
C LEU A 26 -4.10 3.57 1.38
N SER A 27 -4.12 3.38 0.05
CA SER A 27 -4.37 4.50 -0.86
C SER A 27 -5.83 4.98 -0.82
N LYS A 28 -6.77 4.10 -0.46
CA LYS A 28 -8.21 4.36 -0.46
C LYS A 28 -8.77 4.60 0.96
N LEU A 29 -8.17 4.03 1.98
CA LEU A 29 -8.50 4.25 3.38
C LEU A 29 -7.94 5.63 3.80
N ARG A 30 -8.82 6.51 4.28
CA ARG A 30 -8.40 7.82 4.83
C ARG A 30 -8.24 7.79 6.35
N GLU A 31 -9.01 6.95 7.05
CA GLU A 31 -9.12 6.96 8.53
C GLU A 31 -9.55 5.58 9.11
N LEU A 32 -10.23 4.75 8.32
CA LEU A 32 -10.53 3.36 8.70
C LEU A 32 -9.21 2.58 8.74
N GLY A 33 -8.72 2.35 9.96
CA GLY A 33 -7.45 1.66 10.18
C GLY A 33 -7.36 0.38 9.37
N ILE A 34 -6.20 0.14 8.76
CA ILE A 34 -5.93 -1.03 7.90
C ILE A 34 -6.14 -2.38 8.61
N TYR A 35 -6.24 -2.36 9.93
CA TYR A 35 -6.50 -3.52 10.79
C TYR A 35 -7.99 -3.78 11.07
N SER A 36 -8.89 -2.94 10.57
CA SER A 36 -10.34 -3.16 10.73
C SER A 36 -10.82 -4.38 9.92
N ASP A 37 -11.81 -5.09 10.45
CA ASP A 37 -12.42 -6.22 9.75
C ASP A 37 -13.06 -5.79 8.41
N GLU A 38 -13.62 -4.58 8.35
CA GLU A 38 -14.16 -4.00 7.12
C GLU A 38 -13.07 -3.82 6.05
N ALA A 39 -11.91 -3.26 6.42
CA ALA A 39 -10.78 -3.12 5.51
C ALA A 39 -10.28 -4.50 5.04
N ARG A 40 -10.20 -5.48 5.96
CA ARG A 40 -9.78 -6.83 5.63
C ARG A 40 -10.68 -7.48 4.59
N ILE A 41 -12.00 -7.38 4.75
CA ILE A 41 -12.96 -7.97 3.81
C ILE A 41 -12.95 -7.20 2.48
N ARG A 42 -13.02 -5.87 2.53
CA ARG A 42 -13.12 -5.01 1.32
C ARG A 42 -11.89 -5.11 0.43
N TYR A 43 -10.70 -5.17 1.01
CA TYR A 43 -9.43 -5.20 0.27
C TYR A 43 -8.76 -6.57 0.24
N LYS A 44 -9.46 -7.62 0.71
CA LYS A 44 -8.94 -8.99 0.79
C LYS A 44 -7.57 -9.06 1.49
N LEU A 45 -7.43 -8.29 2.58
CA LEU A 45 -6.17 -8.26 3.34
C LEU A 45 -5.98 -9.59 4.06
N PRO A 46 -4.73 -10.01 4.27
CA PRO A 46 -4.45 -11.22 5.03
C PRO A 46 -4.71 -10.99 6.53
N VAL A 47 -4.51 -12.04 7.32
CA VAL A 47 -4.46 -11.94 8.79
C VAL A 47 -3.39 -10.94 9.26
N SER A 48 -3.59 -10.38 10.46
CA SER A 48 -2.79 -9.27 10.99
C SER A 48 -1.28 -9.53 11.02
N SER A 49 -0.84 -10.76 11.27
CA SER A 49 0.59 -11.13 11.24
C SER A 49 1.19 -10.96 9.85
N SER A 50 0.56 -11.55 8.83
CA SER A 50 0.97 -11.42 7.43
C SER A 50 0.84 -10.00 6.89
N LEU A 51 -0.18 -9.25 7.35
CA LEU A 51 -0.35 -7.84 7.01
C LEU A 51 0.81 -7.00 7.57
N ASN A 52 1.21 -7.24 8.82
CA ASN A 52 2.36 -6.56 9.43
C ASN A 52 3.67 -6.82 8.69
N GLU A 53 3.91 -8.06 8.26
CA GLU A 53 5.10 -8.38 7.47
C GLU A 53 5.06 -7.72 6.08
N ALA A 54 3.89 -7.65 5.45
CA ALA A 54 3.72 -6.91 4.21
C ALA A 54 4.01 -5.41 4.40
N LEU A 55 3.45 -4.78 5.43
CA LEU A 55 3.65 -3.36 5.74
C LEU A 55 5.12 -3.04 6.05
N LYS A 56 5.80 -3.88 6.84
CA LYS A 56 7.25 -3.74 7.10
C LYS A 56 8.06 -3.85 5.80
N ALA A 57 7.73 -4.78 4.91
CA ALA A 57 8.42 -4.94 3.65
C ALA A 57 8.21 -3.73 2.72
N ILE A 58 7.00 -3.16 2.68
CA ILE A 58 6.69 -1.94 1.95
C ILE A 58 7.45 -0.74 2.54
N GLN A 59 7.51 -0.62 3.87
CA GLN A 59 8.30 0.42 4.55
C GLN A 59 9.80 0.32 4.24
N LYS A 60 10.36 -0.90 4.22
CA LYS A 60 11.77 -1.13 3.83
C LYS A 60 12.07 -0.68 2.40
N LYS A 61 11.07 -0.68 1.52
CA LYS A 61 11.15 -0.14 0.15
C LYS A 61 10.90 1.38 0.07
N ALA A 62 10.76 2.05 1.22
CA ALA A 62 10.47 3.48 1.33
C ALA A 62 9.20 3.95 0.59
N LEU A 63 8.23 3.05 0.36
CA LEU A 63 6.96 3.40 -0.30
C LEU A 63 5.97 4.04 0.66
N ILE A 64 6.01 3.61 1.92
CA ILE A 64 5.22 4.17 3.01
C ILE A 64 6.10 4.38 4.24
N TYR A 65 5.64 5.22 5.16
CA TYR A 65 6.23 5.39 6.49
C TYR A 65 5.10 5.44 7.54
N ARG A 66 5.44 5.13 8.80
CA ARG A 66 4.47 5.18 9.89
C ARG A 66 4.51 6.57 10.52
N GLU A 67 3.35 7.18 10.71
CA GLU A 67 3.20 8.45 11.41
C GLU A 67 2.14 8.25 12.51
N GLY A 68 2.59 8.17 13.76
CA GLY A 68 1.72 7.78 14.88
C GLY A 68 1.14 6.37 14.69
N ASP A 69 -0.18 6.27 14.67
CA ASP A 69 -0.91 5.02 14.46
C ASP A 69 -1.32 4.77 13.01
N ASP A 70 -0.88 5.64 12.10
CA ASP A 70 -1.28 5.56 10.69
C ASP A 70 -0.08 5.40 9.74
N TYR A 71 -0.39 5.08 8.48
CA TYR A 71 0.59 4.91 7.42
C TYR A 71 0.44 6.01 6.36
N LYS A 72 1.54 6.67 6.02
CA LYS A 72 1.60 7.68 4.98
C LYS A 72 2.46 7.24 3.81
N PHE A 73 2.09 7.70 2.62
CA PHE A 73 2.86 7.45 1.40
C PHE A 73 4.03 8.42 1.29
N SER A 74 5.22 7.89 0.99
CA SER A 74 6.41 8.72 0.77
C SER A 74 6.29 9.57 -0.51
N ASN A 75 5.50 9.11 -1.48
CA ASN A 75 5.23 9.83 -2.72
C ASN A 75 3.70 9.98 -2.93
N PRO A 76 3.16 11.20 -2.85
CA PRO A 76 1.74 11.45 -3.10
C PRO A 76 1.28 11.08 -4.51
N VAL A 77 2.13 11.24 -5.53
CA VAL A 77 1.80 10.87 -6.91
C VAL A 77 1.67 9.35 -7.06
N PHE A 78 2.53 8.59 -6.36
CA PHE A 78 2.42 7.14 -6.32
C PHE A 78 1.10 6.69 -5.67
N ARG A 79 0.67 7.37 -4.59
CA ARG A 79 -0.64 7.13 -3.97
C ARG A 79 -1.78 7.36 -4.96
N GLU A 80 -1.79 8.49 -5.65
CA GLU A 80 -2.84 8.80 -6.62
C GLU A 80 -2.84 7.80 -7.78
N TRP A 81 -1.66 7.42 -8.28
CA TRP A 81 -1.53 6.39 -9.30
C TRP A 81 -2.11 5.05 -8.84
N LEU A 82 -1.87 4.61 -7.59
CA LEU A 82 -2.48 3.40 -7.04
C LEU A 82 -4.02 3.44 -7.00
N ILE A 83 -4.62 4.63 -6.86
CA ILE A 83 -6.08 4.80 -6.87
C ILE A 83 -6.62 4.60 -8.30
N THR A 84 -5.84 4.92 -9.32
CA THR A 84 -6.22 4.71 -10.74
C THR A 84 -6.20 3.24 -11.15
N LEU A 85 -5.48 2.39 -10.41
CA LEU A 85 -5.47 0.95 -10.64
C LEU A 85 -6.85 0.37 -10.28
N LYS A 86 -7.49 -0.25 -11.27
CA LYS A 86 -8.79 -0.91 -11.14
C LYS A 86 -8.69 -2.23 -10.37
#